data_AF-A0A920UWL4-F1
#
_entry.id   AF-A0A920UWL4-F1
#
_cell.length_a   1.000
_cell.length_b   1.000
_cell.length_c   1.000
_cell.angle_alpha   90.00
_cell.angle_beta   90.00
_cell.angle_gamma   90.00
#
_symmetry.space_group_name_H-M   'P 1'
#
loop_
_entity.id
_entity.type
_entity.pdbx_description
1 polymer ?
#
loop_
_entity_poly.entity_id
_entity_poly.type
_entity_poly.pdbx_seq_one_letter_code
_entity_poly.pdbx_strand_id
1 'polypeptide(L)'
;MRWSNSFDGNRKTYDLVDIELSAGDPFWSAFVEWVSPQNITFRLDADRIISDGEFCRERQRFVGRISSGILEEIEDQCSTSGPTLSLRVTGTF
;
A
#
# COMPACT_ATOMS: atom_id res chain seq x y z
N MET A 1 -12.96 5.33 -10.48
CA MET A 1 -12.68 4.29 -9.47
C MET A 1 -11.43 3.54 -9.88
N ARG A 2 -10.56 3.19 -8.92
CA ARG A 2 -9.35 2.39 -9.12
C ARG A 2 -9.35 1.26 -8.11
N TRP A 3 -8.96 0.08 -8.57
CA TRP A 3 -8.75 -1.10 -7.74
C TRP A 3 -7.44 -1.74 -8.14
N SER A 4 -6.67 -2.18 -7.15
CA SER A 4 -5.45 -2.97 -7.37
C SER A 4 -5.25 -3.94 -6.22
N ASN A 5 -4.92 -5.18 -6.53
CA ASN A 5 -4.55 -6.18 -5.55
C ASN A 5 -3.30 -6.93 -5.98
N SER A 6 -2.38 -7.18 -5.05
CA SER A 6 -1.27 -8.10 -5.25
C SER A 6 -1.73 -9.55 -5.05
N PHE A 7 -1.04 -10.50 -5.69
CA PHE A 7 -1.15 -11.90 -5.28
C PHE A 7 -0.33 -12.11 -4.02
N ASP A 8 -1.00 -12.35 -2.90
CA ASP A 8 -0.33 -12.63 -1.63
C ASP A 8 0.19 -14.07 -1.57
N GLY A 9 1.34 -14.25 -0.90
CA GLY A 9 1.88 -15.58 -0.55
C GLY A 9 3.10 -16.06 -1.34
N ASN A 10 3.56 -15.36 -2.39
CA ASN A 10 4.79 -15.74 -3.11
C ASN A 10 5.65 -14.57 -3.61
N ARG A 11 5.52 -13.40 -3.01
CA ARG A 11 6.40 -12.27 -3.30
C ARG A 11 7.60 -12.32 -2.35
N LYS A 12 8.51 -13.24 -2.65
CA LYS A 12 9.77 -13.40 -1.93
C LYS A 12 10.94 -12.84 -2.74
N THR A 13 11.77 -12.03 -2.11
CA THR A 13 13.04 -11.57 -2.65
C THR A 13 14.16 -12.25 -1.88
N TYR A 14 15.09 -12.86 -2.62
CA TYR A 14 16.24 -13.57 -2.06
C TYR A 14 17.49 -12.74 -2.32
N ASP A 15 18.22 -12.43 -1.25
CA ASP A 15 19.58 -11.89 -1.31
C ASP A 15 20.60 -13.00 -0.98
N LEU A 16 21.89 -12.69 -0.83
CA LEU A 16 22.92 -13.63 -0.38
C LEU A 16 22.83 -13.96 1.10
N VAL A 17 22.21 -13.06 1.88
CA VAL A 17 22.19 -13.09 3.35
C VAL A 17 20.79 -12.96 3.95
N ASP A 18 19.80 -12.51 3.17
CA ASP A 18 18.45 -12.24 3.66
C ASP A 18 17.36 -12.79 2.73
N ILE A 19 16.19 -13.08 3.30
CA ILE A 19 14.96 -13.38 2.57
C ILE A 19 13.90 -12.37 3.01
N GLU A 20 13.26 -11.71 2.04
CA GLU A 20 12.20 -10.74 2.30
C GLU A 20 10.88 -11.21 1.69
N LEU A 21 9.81 -11.19 2.49
CA LEU A 21 8.43 -11.41 2.07
C LEU A 21 7.67 -10.10 2.14
N SER A 22 6.85 -9.82 1.15
CA SER A 22 5.91 -8.69 1.17
C SER A 22 4.50 -9.17 0.83
N ALA A 23 3.52 -8.80 1.65
CA ALA A 23 2.10 -9.03 1.45
C ALA A 23 1.34 -7.71 1.63
N GLY A 24 0.24 -7.53 0.89
CA GLY A 24 -0.49 -6.27 0.93
C GLY A 24 -1.92 -6.42 0.47
N ASP A 25 -2.83 -5.90 1.29
CA ASP A 25 -4.26 -5.90 1.04
C ASP A 25 -4.64 -5.13 -0.23
N PRO A 26 -5.81 -5.44 -0.82
CA PRO A 26 -6.35 -4.71 -1.95
C PRO A 26 -6.48 -3.20 -1.66
N PHE A 27 -5.99 -2.39 -2.59
CA PHE A 27 -6.19 -0.94 -2.58
C PHE A 27 -7.40 -0.54 -3.42
N TRP A 28 -8.23 0.35 -2.88
CA TRP A 28 -9.41 0.90 -3.53
C TRP A 28 -9.42 2.43 -3.46
N SER A 29 -9.76 3.09 -4.56
CA SER A 29 -10.06 4.53 -4.56
C SER A 29 -11.16 4.94 -5.53
N ALA A 30 -11.87 6.00 -5.19
CA ALA A 30 -12.93 6.58 -6.00
C ALA A 30 -12.85 8.11 -5.98
N PHE A 31 -13.38 8.74 -7.02
CA PHE A 31 -13.52 10.18 -7.05
C PHE A 31 -14.82 10.59 -7.72
N VAL A 32 -15.37 11.72 -7.29
CA VAL A 32 -16.49 12.40 -7.93
C VAL A 32 -16.05 13.83 -8.23
N GLU A 33 -16.34 14.29 -9.44
CA GLU A 33 -16.02 15.64 -9.89
C GLU A 33 -17.27 16.32 -10.44
N TRP A 34 -17.50 17.57 -10.04
CA TRP A 34 -18.59 18.40 -10.50
C TRP A 34 -18.07 19.77 -10.91
N VAL A 35 -18.51 20.25 -12.07
CA VAL A 35 -18.16 21.59 -12.58
C VAL A 35 -19.42 22.45 -12.55
N SER A 36 -19.35 23.57 -11.83
CA SER A 36 -20.45 24.53 -11.75
C SER A 36 -20.56 25.36 -13.03
N PRO A 37 -21.72 26.01 -13.29
CA PRO A 37 -21.88 26.94 -14.40
C PRO A 37 -20.93 28.14 -14.37
N GLN A 38 -20.30 28.42 -13.23
CA GLN A 38 -19.35 29.51 -13.02
C GLN A 38 -17.89 29.07 -13.20
N ASN A 39 -17.66 27.90 -13.84
CA ASN A 39 -16.33 27.29 -14.00
C ASN A 39 -15.59 27.01 -12.67
N ILE A 40 -16.34 26.66 -11.61
CA ILE A 40 -15.76 26.17 -10.35
C ILE A 40 -15.82 24.65 -10.36
N THR A 41 -14.68 24.00 -10.21
CA THR A 41 -14.57 22.53 -10.13
C THR A 41 -14.49 22.09 -8.68
N PHE A 42 -15.40 21.20 -8.29
CA PHE A 42 -15.41 20.49 -7.02
C PHE A 42 -15.00 19.05 -7.26
N ARG A 43 -13.98 18.59 -6.54
CA ARG A 43 -13.49 17.21 -6.65
C ARG A 43 -13.37 16.60 -5.26
N LEU A 44 -14.08 15.49 -5.05
CA LEU A 44 -13.98 14.67 -3.86
C LEU A 44 -13.23 13.39 -4.23
N ASP A 45 -12.06 13.17 -3.64
CA ASP A 45 -11.31 11.92 -3.75
C ASP A 45 -11.43 11.16 -2.42
N ALA A 46 -11.59 9.85 -2.53
CA ALA A 46 -11.75 8.95 -1.40
C ALA A 46 -10.96 7.67 -1.61
N ASP A 47 -10.05 7.36 -0.69
CA ASP A 47 -9.17 6.20 -0.74
C ASP A 47 -9.40 5.31 0.49
N ARG A 48 -9.22 3.99 0.31
CA ARG A 48 -9.25 2.98 1.40
C ARG A 48 -10.52 3.00 2.27
N ILE A 49 -11.68 3.25 1.67
CA ILE A 49 -12.97 3.37 2.39
C ILE A 49 -13.64 2.01 2.68
N ILE A 50 -13.20 0.94 2.01
CA ILE A 50 -13.85 -0.40 2.05
C ILE A 50 -13.06 -1.38 2.93
N SER A 51 -11.75 -1.15 3.10
CA SER A 51 -10.87 -1.98 3.93
C SER A 51 -9.75 -1.13 4.55
N ASP A 52 -9.35 -1.46 5.78
CA ASP A 52 -8.18 -0.91 6.44
C ASP A 52 -6.93 -1.58 5.84
N GLY A 53 -6.59 -1.18 4.61
CA GLY A 53 -5.54 -1.85 3.83
C GLY A 53 -4.23 -1.97 4.61
N GLU A 54 -3.86 -3.20 4.93
CA GLU A 54 -2.65 -3.57 5.64
C GLU A 54 -1.55 -4.00 4.66
N PHE A 55 -0.32 -3.55 4.92
CA PHE A 55 0.87 -3.94 4.18
C PHE A 55 1.90 -4.48 5.17
N CYS A 56 2.20 -5.77 5.05
CA CYS A 56 3.14 -6.48 5.90
C CYS A 56 4.40 -6.87 5.14
N ARG A 57 5.53 -6.76 5.82
CA ARG A 57 6.85 -7.15 5.34
C ARG A 57 7.54 -7.98 6.42
N GLU A 58 7.95 -9.18 6.07
CA GLU A 58 8.75 -10.04 6.94
C GLU A 58 10.14 -10.20 6.32
N ARG A 59 11.20 -9.95 7.08
CA ARG A 59 12.58 -10.17 6.66
C ARG A 59 13.28 -11.15 7.58
N GLN A 60 13.74 -12.25 7.00
CA GLN A 60 14.56 -13.24 7.68
C GLN A 60 16.03 -12.94 7.37
N ARG A 61 16.82 -12.69 8.41
CA ARG A 61 18.25 -12.41 8.31
C ARG A 61 19.06 -13.62 8.76
N PHE A 62 20.16 -13.88 8.08
CA PHE A 62 21.01 -15.03 8.37
C PHE A 62 22.42 -14.61 8.77
N VAL A 63 23.03 -15.36 9.68
CA VAL A 63 24.43 -15.16 10.06
C VAL A 63 25.33 -15.59 8.89
N GLY A 64 25.78 -14.61 8.12
CA GLY A 64 26.53 -14.88 6.89
C GLY A 64 25.60 -15.25 5.74
N ARG A 65 25.86 -16.36 5.04
CA ARG A 65 25.07 -16.74 3.86
C ARG A 65 23.81 -17.50 4.24
N ILE A 66 22.72 -17.30 3.50
CA ILE A 66 21.47 -18.08 3.64
C ILE A 66 21.75 -19.59 3.51
N SER A 67 22.73 -19.98 2.70
CA SER A 67 23.14 -21.39 2.54
C SER A 67 23.67 -22.05 3.81
N SER A 68 24.12 -21.26 4.80
CA SER A 68 24.52 -21.79 6.11
C SER A 68 23.31 -22.17 6.97
N GLY A 69 22.13 -21.63 6.66
CA GLY A 69 20.87 -21.91 7.35
C GLY A 69 20.78 -21.37 8.78
N ILE A 70 21.75 -20.56 9.23
CA ILE A 70 21.77 -20.03 10.59
C ILE A 70 20.96 -18.73 10.61
N LEU A 71 19.72 -18.80 11.10
CA LEU A 71 18.84 -17.65 11.27
C LEU A 71 19.37 -16.74 12.39
N GLU A 72 19.54 -15.45 12.08
CA GLU A 72 19.94 -14.40 13.02
C GLU A 72 18.71 -13.74 13.63
N GLU A 73 17.78 -13.28 12.79
CA GLU A 73 16.65 -12.46 13.19
C GLU A 73 15.47 -12.64 12.21
N ILE A 74 14.25 -12.50 12.74
CA ILE A 74 13.02 -12.31 11.95
C ILE A 74 12.47 -10.93 12.30
N GLU A 75 12.51 -10.03 11.33
CA GLU A 75 11.93 -8.69 11.41
C GLU A 75 10.54 -8.74 10.79
N ASP A 76 9.49 -8.58 11.60
CA ASP A 76 8.10 -8.51 11.14
C ASP A 76 7.57 -7.09 11.32
N GLN A 77 7.19 -6.46 10.21
CA GLN A 77 6.67 -5.09 10.20
C GLN A 77 5.39 -5.01 9.36
N CYS A 78 4.30 -4.63 10.01
CA CYS A 78 3.05 -4.32 9.34
C CYS A 78 2.75 -2.82 9.48
N SER A 79 2.23 -2.24 8.41
CA SER A 79 1.74 -0.87 8.37
C SER A 79 0.31 -0.87 7.87
N THR A 80 -0.55 -0.20 8.61
CA THR A 80 -1.94 0.04 8.19
C THR A 80 -2.14 1.51 7.90
N SER A 81 -3.12 1.78 7.06
CA SER A 81 -3.52 3.14 6.71
C SER A 81 -5.03 3.18 6.61
N GLY A 82 -5.64 4.09 7.37
CA GLY A 82 -7.08 4.26 7.41
C GLY A 82 -7.63 4.96 6.16
N PRO A 83 -8.96 5.10 6.08
CA PRO A 83 -9.63 5.81 5.00
C PRO A 83 -9.22 7.28 4.95
N THR A 84 -8.98 7.79 3.75
CA THR A 84 -8.68 9.21 3.52
C THR A 84 -9.70 9.84 2.59
N LEU A 85 -10.14 11.04 2.96
CA LEU A 85 -11.06 11.87 2.17
C LEU A 85 -10.40 13.21 1.88
N SER A 86 -10.44 13.66 0.63
CA SER A 86 -9.94 14.98 0.25
C SER A 86 -10.92 15.71 -0.66
N LEU A 87 -11.18 16.98 -0.34
CA LEU A 87 -11.98 17.88 -1.16
C LEU A 87 -11.08 18.94 -1.76
N ARG A 88 -11.12 19.06 -3.08
CA ARG A 88 -10.44 20.11 -3.84
C ARG A 88 -11.47 20.98 -4.53
N VAL A 89 -11.31 22.30 -4.39
CA VAL A 89 -12.10 23.30 -5.11
C VAL A 89 -11.14 24.14 -5.95
N THR A 90 -11.36 24.19 -7.25
CA THR A 90 -10.54 24.95 -8.20
C THR A 90 -11.43 25.92 -8.95
N GLY A 91 -11.00 27.18 -9.07
CA GLY A 91 -11.68 28.19 -9.89
C GLY A 91 -10.67 29.10 -10.56
N THR A 92 -11.05 29.65 -11.71
CA THR A 92 -10.33 30.73 -12.38
C THR A 92 -11.04 32.04 -12.04
N PHE A 93 -10.42 32.88 -11.22
CA PHE A 93 -10.91 34.22 -10.87
C PHE A 93 -10.42 35.26 -11.87
#